data_AF-X1JD04-F1
#
_entry.id   AF-X1JD04-F1
#
_cell.length_a   1.000
_cell.length_b   1.000
_cell.length_c   1.000
_cell.angle_alpha   90.00
_cell.angle_beta   90.00
_cell.angle_gamma   90.00
#
_symmetry.space_group_name_H-M   'P 1'
#
loop_
_entity.id
_entity.type
_entity.pdbx_description
1 polymer ?
#
loop_
_entity_poly.entity_id
_entity_poly.type
_entity_poly.pdbx_seq_one_letter_code
_entity_poly.pdbx_strand_id
1 'polypeptide(L)'
;PFSDGEYLTLYKDPERSYESIKKFSVKDAEAFKDFARWSQEAMDLFLAPATYVNPMPSLDQAALLEANEITRRDDELTGYTPKQIVDDMFENDRVRALFLYLATMWGLDYDLEGLGYLVPLMINRGWHFRLCKGGSHHLAHLFGKFISENGGRVLSGQIIKRIVVEGGEAKGVELDDGTIIKASKFVCSSLNPHQTFFGLVGEEHLDEELATRLDEWEYSDWSFFTVHMALCEAPRFKVAESNPELNNALMYLVGYESEDDLVNHFEATKR
;
A
#
# COMPACT_ATOMS: atom_id res chain seq x y z
N PRO A 1 14.68 -14.78 6.40
CA PRO A 1 15.66 -15.85 6.73
C PRO A 1 15.25 -17.12 5.99
N PHE A 2 16.22 -17.92 5.54
CA PHE A 2 15.97 -19.14 4.75
C PHE A 2 16.17 -20.41 5.58
N SER A 3 15.59 -21.50 5.11
CA SER A 3 15.61 -22.81 5.79
C SER A 3 17.01 -23.41 5.95
N ASP A 4 17.93 -23.06 5.04
CA ASP A 4 19.34 -23.49 5.04
C ASP A 4 20.24 -22.68 5.99
N GLY A 5 19.69 -21.66 6.65
CA GLY A 5 20.42 -20.78 7.57
C GLY A 5 21.04 -19.55 6.91
N GLU A 6 20.87 -19.36 5.60
CA GLU A 6 21.18 -18.09 4.95
C GLU A 6 20.10 -17.03 5.23
N TYR A 7 20.39 -15.77 4.90
CA TYR A 7 19.45 -14.68 5.08
C TYR A 7 19.69 -13.55 4.08
N LEU A 8 18.60 -12.93 3.64
CA LEU A 8 18.58 -11.69 2.87
C LEU A 8 17.89 -10.60 3.69
N THR A 9 18.55 -9.45 3.86
CA THR A 9 18.05 -8.36 4.70
C THR A 9 18.18 -7.02 3.99
N LEU A 10 17.11 -6.22 4.03
CA LEU A 10 17.14 -4.82 3.65
C LEU A 10 17.25 -3.93 4.89
N TYR A 11 18.05 -2.89 4.76
CA TYR A 11 18.31 -1.88 5.77
C TYR A 11 17.88 -0.52 5.23
N LYS A 12 17.65 0.42 6.16
CA LYS A 12 17.47 1.84 5.83
C LYS A 12 18.70 2.41 5.09
N ASP A 13 19.88 1.88 5.37
CA ASP A 13 21.11 2.23 4.65
C ASP A 13 21.20 1.39 3.37
N PRO A 14 21.12 2.00 2.17
CA PRO A 14 21.17 1.28 0.91
C PRO A 14 22.48 0.50 0.72
N GLU A 15 23.60 0.97 1.25
CA GLU A 15 24.88 0.30 1.09
C GLU A 15 24.93 -1.02 1.91
N ARG A 16 24.26 -1.05 3.07
CA ARG A 16 24.12 -2.28 3.85
C ARG A 16 23.19 -3.29 3.16
N SER A 17 22.14 -2.81 2.51
CA SER A 17 21.25 -3.65 1.69
C SER A 17 22.02 -4.25 0.51
N TYR A 18 22.82 -3.43 -0.18
CA TYR A 18 23.73 -3.86 -1.25
C TYR A 18 24.65 -4.99 -0.77
N GLU A 19 25.36 -4.82 0.34
CA GLU A 19 26.25 -5.86 0.88
C GLU A 19 25.50 -7.12 1.35
N SER A 20 24.21 -7.02 1.68
CA SER A 20 23.38 -8.20 1.96
C SER A 20 23.00 -8.95 0.67
N ILE A 21 22.59 -8.24 -0.37
CA ILE A 21 22.16 -8.83 -1.66
C ILE A 21 23.36 -9.45 -2.38
N LYS A 22 24.53 -8.79 -2.31
CA LYS A 22 25.79 -9.21 -2.95
C LYS A 22 26.25 -10.61 -2.56
N LYS A 23 25.85 -11.09 -1.38
CA LYS A 23 26.11 -12.47 -0.92
C LYS A 23 25.42 -13.52 -1.80
N PHE A 24 24.33 -13.15 -2.46
CA PHE A 24 23.54 -14.01 -3.35
C PHE A 24 23.85 -13.73 -4.83
N SER A 25 23.90 -12.46 -5.23
CA SER A 25 24.35 -12.05 -6.57
C SER A 25 24.92 -10.63 -6.55
N VAL A 26 26.12 -10.48 -7.13
CA VAL A 26 26.74 -9.16 -7.32
C VAL A 26 25.93 -8.32 -8.29
N LYS A 27 25.39 -8.93 -9.36
CA LYS A 27 24.60 -8.22 -10.37
C LYS A 27 23.31 -7.68 -9.76
N ASP A 28 22.63 -8.48 -8.94
CA ASP A 28 21.41 -8.05 -8.25
C ASP A 28 21.67 -6.93 -7.24
N ALA A 29 22.84 -6.94 -6.59
CA ALA A 29 23.24 -5.86 -5.69
C ALA A 29 23.42 -4.54 -6.46
N GLU A 30 24.11 -4.57 -7.61
CA GLU A 30 24.24 -3.39 -8.48
C GLU A 30 22.88 -2.92 -9.00
N ALA A 31 22.02 -3.84 -9.45
CA ALA A 31 20.66 -3.52 -9.92
C ALA A 31 19.82 -2.85 -8.82
N PHE A 32 19.90 -3.35 -7.58
CA PHE A 32 19.25 -2.73 -6.43
C PHE A 32 19.80 -1.32 -6.15
N LYS A 33 21.12 -1.12 -6.24
CA LYS A 33 21.74 0.19 -5.99
C LYS A 33 21.28 1.24 -7.00
N ASP A 34 21.24 0.86 -8.28
CA ASP A 34 20.72 1.71 -9.34
C ASP A 34 19.22 1.99 -9.16
N PHE A 35 18.43 0.96 -8.82
CA PHE A 35 17.01 1.11 -8.50
C PHE A 35 16.78 2.04 -7.29
N ALA A 36 17.53 1.87 -6.20
CA ALA A 36 17.37 2.66 -4.99
C ALA A 36 17.65 4.15 -5.24
N ARG A 37 18.68 4.47 -6.04
CA ARG A 37 18.98 5.86 -6.44
C ARG A 37 17.86 6.43 -7.32
N TRP A 38 17.53 5.72 -8.40
CA TRP A 38 16.54 6.19 -9.37
C TRP A 38 15.14 6.33 -8.75
N SER A 39 14.67 5.30 -8.03
CA SER A 39 13.33 5.30 -7.43
C SER A 39 13.16 6.40 -6.39
N GLN A 40 14.21 6.79 -5.67
CA GLN A 40 14.13 7.92 -4.73
C GLN A 40 13.85 9.25 -5.46
N GLU A 41 14.51 9.49 -6.60
CA GLU A 41 14.25 10.69 -7.40
C GLU A 41 12.84 10.65 -8.03
N ALA A 42 12.42 9.49 -8.54
CA ALA A 42 11.06 9.29 -9.05
C ALA A 42 9.97 9.51 -7.98
N MET A 43 10.24 9.05 -6.76
CA MET A 43 9.37 9.27 -5.58
C MET A 43 9.18 10.74 -5.27
N ASP A 44 10.24 11.54 -5.33
CA ASP A 44 10.18 12.96 -5.02
C ASP A 44 9.50 13.77 -6.14
N LEU A 45 9.68 13.37 -7.40
CA LEU A 45 9.15 14.07 -8.56
C LEU A 45 7.67 13.77 -8.85
N PHE A 46 7.27 12.50 -8.79
CA PHE A 46 5.94 12.08 -9.23
C PHE A 46 5.26 11.06 -8.31
N LEU A 47 5.90 9.93 -8.00
CA LEU A 47 5.21 8.79 -7.40
C LEU A 47 4.60 9.12 -6.03
N ALA A 48 5.31 9.84 -5.15
CA ALA A 48 4.73 10.23 -3.86
C ALA A 48 3.70 11.37 -3.99
N PRO A 49 3.96 12.50 -4.67
CA PRO A 49 2.96 13.55 -4.88
C PRO A 49 1.66 13.06 -5.52
N ALA A 50 1.75 12.15 -6.50
CA ALA A 50 0.59 11.58 -7.17
C ALA A 50 -0.36 10.85 -6.20
N THR A 51 0.13 10.35 -5.06
CA THR A 51 -0.70 9.68 -4.05
C THR A 51 -1.51 10.63 -3.17
N TYR A 52 -1.33 11.95 -3.30
CA TYR A 52 -2.04 12.98 -2.51
C TYR A 52 -3.03 13.81 -3.34
N VAL A 53 -3.22 13.47 -4.61
CA VAL A 53 -4.13 14.16 -5.52
C VAL A 53 -5.10 13.17 -6.15
N ASN A 54 -6.16 13.68 -6.77
CA ASN A 54 -7.09 12.83 -7.51
C ASN A 54 -6.36 12.13 -8.67
N PRO A 55 -6.76 10.88 -9.00
CA PRO A 55 -6.20 10.19 -10.15
C PRO A 55 -6.45 11.02 -11.42
N MET A 56 -5.43 11.08 -12.27
CA MET A 56 -5.47 11.77 -13.55
C MET A 56 -5.84 10.79 -14.66
N PRO A 57 -6.42 11.26 -15.78
CA PRO A 57 -6.59 10.43 -16.97
C PRO A 57 -5.24 9.85 -17.43
N SER A 58 -5.24 8.61 -17.93
CA SER A 58 -4.00 7.88 -18.26
C SER A 58 -3.11 8.61 -19.25
N LEU A 59 -3.68 9.28 -20.26
CA LEU A 59 -2.92 10.05 -21.25
C LEU A 59 -2.22 11.28 -20.63
N ASP A 60 -2.88 11.96 -19.70
CA ASP A 60 -2.31 13.12 -19.02
C ASP A 60 -1.19 12.68 -18.07
N GLN A 61 -1.38 11.54 -17.38
CA GLN A 61 -0.35 10.93 -16.55
C GLN A 61 0.88 10.55 -17.39
N ALA A 62 0.70 9.86 -18.52
CA ALA A 62 1.80 9.47 -19.41
C ALA A 62 2.58 10.71 -19.90
N ALA A 63 1.86 11.77 -20.31
CA ALA A 63 2.50 13.02 -20.74
C ALA A 63 3.32 13.69 -19.63
N LEU A 64 2.89 13.61 -18.36
CA LEU A 64 3.64 14.12 -17.21
C LEU A 64 4.88 13.27 -16.91
N LEU A 65 4.77 11.95 -16.98
CA LEU A 65 5.89 11.04 -16.76
C LEU A 65 6.97 11.22 -17.84
N GLU A 66 6.57 11.32 -19.10
CA GLU A 66 7.47 11.55 -20.26
C GLU A 66 8.17 12.91 -20.25
N ALA A 67 7.68 13.88 -19.47
CA ALA A 67 8.27 15.22 -19.40
C ALA A 67 9.63 15.25 -18.68
N ASN A 68 10.01 14.19 -17.95
CA ASN A 68 11.27 14.09 -17.24
C ASN A 68 11.89 12.70 -17.41
N GLU A 69 13.19 12.64 -17.73
CA GLU A 69 13.89 11.38 -18.00
C GLU A 69 13.83 10.37 -16.84
N ILE A 70 13.76 10.86 -15.59
CA ILE A 70 13.64 10.02 -14.38
C ILE A 70 12.27 9.34 -14.33
N THR A 71 11.20 10.10 -14.51
CA THR A 71 9.81 9.59 -14.41
C THR A 71 9.35 8.87 -15.67
N ARG A 72 10.00 9.10 -16.82
CA ARG A 72 9.75 8.32 -18.04
C ARG A 72 9.99 6.83 -17.83
N ARG A 73 10.96 6.46 -16.99
CA ARG A 73 11.18 5.06 -16.63
C ARG A 73 9.99 4.48 -15.85
N ASP A 74 9.24 5.26 -15.08
CA ASP A 74 8.00 4.77 -14.48
C ASP A 74 6.94 4.48 -15.54
N ASP A 75 6.83 5.33 -16.57
CA ASP A 75 5.90 5.12 -17.69
C ASP A 75 6.21 3.83 -18.45
N GLU A 76 7.50 3.58 -18.75
CA GLU A 76 7.99 2.35 -19.37
C GLU A 76 7.57 1.09 -18.60
N LEU A 77 7.46 1.18 -17.26
CA LEU A 77 7.03 0.06 -16.41
C LEU A 77 5.52 -0.19 -16.46
N THR A 78 4.70 0.79 -16.86
CA THR A 78 3.23 0.73 -16.78
C THR A 78 2.65 -0.52 -17.42
N GLY A 79 3.17 -0.90 -18.60
CA GLY A 79 2.68 -2.03 -19.37
C GLY A 79 3.11 -3.41 -18.85
N TYR A 80 4.00 -3.49 -17.87
CA TYR A 80 4.54 -4.75 -17.36
C TYR A 80 3.89 -5.14 -16.03
N THR A 81 3.84 -6.43 -15.78
CA THR A 81 3.40 -6.96 -14.48
C THR A 81 4.49 -6.80 -13.41
N PRO A 82 4.15 -6.76 -12.11
CA PRO A 82 5.15 -6.75 -11.05
C PRO A 82 6.18 -7.86 -11.16
N LYS A 83 5.75 -9.08 -11.53
CA LYS A 83 6.67 -10.20 -11.77
C LYS A 83 7.62 -9.95 -12.93
N GLN A 84 7.14 -9.48 -14.08
CA GLN A 84 8.01 -9.16 -15.22
C GLN A 84 9.06 -8.11 -14.86
N ILE A 85 8.68 -7.08 -14.11
CA ILE A 85 9.58 -6.02 -13.66
C ILE A 85 10.66 -6.58 -12.73
N VAL A 86 10.27 -7.39 -11.74
CA VAL A 86 11.22 -8.00 -10.79
C VAL A 86 12.15 -9.01 -11.48
N ASP A 87 11.62 -9.79 -12.42
CA ASP A 87 12.38 -10.76 -13.22
C ASP A 87 13.42 -10.10 -14.13
N ASP A 88 13.10 -8.95 -14.71
CA ASP A 88 14.04 -8.17 -15.53
C ASP A 88 15.15 -7.55 -14.68
N MET A 89 14.80 -7.08 -13.47
CA MET A 89 15.75 -6.41 -12.57
C MET A 89 16.73 -7.36 -11.87
N PHE A 90 16.29 -8.55 -11.47
CA PHE A 90 17.06 -9.45 -10.61
C PHE A 90 17.18 -10.84 -11.23
N GLU A 91 18.22 -11.59 -10.91
CA GLU A 91 18.47 -12.96 -11.43
C GLU A 91 18.44 -14.03 -10.35
N ASN A 92 18.73 -13.69 -9.09
CA ASN A 92 18.69 -14.63 -7.99
C ASN A 92 17.26 -14.80 -7.49
N ASP A 93 16.81 -16.05 -7.45
CA ASP A 93 15.45 -16.45 -7.09
C ASP A 93 15.01 -15.94 -5.68
N ARG A 94 15.91 -15.99 -4.69
CA ARG A 94 15.64 -15.47 -3.33
C ARG A 94 15.52 -13.96 -3.29
N VAL A 95 16.28 -13.26 -4.15
CA VAL A 95 16.21 -11.81 -4.29
C VAL A 95 14.89 -11.43 -4.97
N ARG A 96 14.52 -12.12 -6.06
CA ARG A 96 13.22 -11.95 -6.72
C ARG A 96 12.06 -12.15 -5.76
N ALA A 97 12.06 -13.24 -4.98
CA ALA A 97 11.03 -13.50 -3.98
C ALA A 97 10.82 -12.31 -3.01
N LEU A 98 11.91 -11.74 -2.50
CA LEU A 98 11.83 -10.58 -1.61
C LEU A 98 11.25 -9.35 -2.32
N PHE A 99 11.77 -8.99 -3.50
CA PHE A 99 11.32 -7.78 -4.19
C PHE A 99 9.92 -7.91 -4.77
N LEU A 100 9.52 -9.10 -5.22
CA LEU A 100 8.15 -9.38 -5.64
C LEU A 100 7.18 -9.28 -4.44
N TYR A 101 7.57 -9.79 -3.26
CA TYR A 101 6.78 -9.59 -2.06
C TYR A 101 6.60 -8.11 -1.73
N LEU A 102 7.68 -7.31 -1.77
CA LEU A 102 7.59 -5.87 -1.51
C LEU A 102 6.74 -5.12 -2.56
N ALA A 103 6.77 -5.56 -3.82
CA ALA A 103 5.95 -5.00 -4.88
C ALA A 103 4.45 -5.27 -4.68
N THR A 104 4.09 -6.41 -4.08
CA THR A 104 2.71 -6.93 -4.04
C THR A 104 2.04 -6.83 -2.66
N MET A 105 2.81 -6.62 -1.58
CA MET A 105 2.32 -6.69 -0.19
C MET A 105 1.17 -5.73 0.20
N TRP A 106 0.83 -4.75 -0.65
CA TRP A 106 -0.28 -3.82 -0.43
C TRP A 106 -1.43 -3.93 -1.43
N GLY A 107 -1.61 -5.11 -2.01
CA GLY A 107 -2.79 -5.42 -2.83
C GLY A 107 -2.58 -5.22 -4.33
N LEU A 108 -1.33 -5.08 -4.79
CA LEU A 108 -1.02 -5.14 -6.21
C LEU A 108 -0.80 -6.60 -6.58
N ASP A 109 -1.60 -7.13 -7.51
CA ASP A 109 -1.45 -8.53 -7.94
C ASP A 109 -0.18 -8.70 -8.77
N TYR A 110 0.49 -9.86 -8.63
CA TYR A 110 1.83 -10.07 -9.16
C TYR A 110 1.88 -10.16 -10.69
N ASP A 111 0.75 -10.52 -11.30
CA ASP A 111 0.52 -10.69 -12.74
C ASP A 111 -0.38 -9.60 -13.35
N LEU A 112 -0.68 -8.53 -12.61
CA LEU A 112 -1.51 -7.43 -13.11
C LEU A 112 -0.74 -6.48 -14.03
N GLU A 113 -1.22 -6.33 -15.27
CA GLU A 113 -0.72 -5.34 -16.22
C GLU A 113 -1.37 -3.95 -16.03
N GLY A 114 -0.77 -2.91 -16.61
CA GLY A 114 -1.32 -1.55 -16.64
C GLY A 114 -1.07 -0.73 -15.37
N LEU A 115 -0.62 -1.35 -14.28
CA LEU A 115 -0.26 -0.70 -13.02
C LEU A 115 1.22 -0.89 -12.62
N GLY A 116 2.08 -1.31 -13.54
CA GLY A 116 3.50 -1.58 -13.24
C GLY A 116 4.28 -0.37 -12.75
N TYR A 117 3.86 0.86 -13.09
CA TYR A 117 4.43 2.11 -12.56
C TYR A 117 4.30 2.26 -11.03
N LEU A 118 3.44 1.46 -10.38
CA LEU A 118 3.33 1.43 -8.92
C LEU A 118 4.42 0.57 -8.26
N VAL A 119 5.08 -0.34 -8.99
CA VAL A 119 6.10 -1.24 -8.42
C VAL A 119 7.24 -0.49 -7.73
N PRO A 120 7.81 0.59 -8.29
CA PRO A 120 8.84 1.38 -7.61
C PRO A 120 8.32 2.00 -6.30
N LEU A 121 7.07 2.49 -6.28
CA LEU A 121 6.42 3.03 -5.09
C LEU A 121 6.26 1.96 -3.99
N MET A 122 5.81 0.76 -4.37
CA MET A 122 5.58 -0.34 -3.44
C MET A 122 6.90 -0.86 -2.85
N ILE A 123 7.89 -1.13 -3.70
CA ILE A 123 9.22 -1.53 -3.24
C ILE A 123 9.80 -0.44 -2.35
N ASN A 124 9.77 0.85 -2.76
CA ASN A 124 10.33 1.96 -1.99
C ASN A 124 9.74 2.05 -0.58
N ARG A 125 8.41 2.01 -0.44
CA ARG A 125 7.79 2.05 0.88
C ARG A 125 8.11 0.79 1.71
N GLY A 126 8.23 -0.38 1.06
CA GLY A 126 8.47 -1.66 1.72
C GLY A 126 9.77 -1.71 2.53
N TRP A 127 10.86 -1.15 1.99
CA TRP A 127 12.14 -1.07 2.69
C TRP A 127 12.37 0.22 3.50
N HIS A 128 11.48 1.21 3.38
CA HIS A 128 11.46 2.43 4.20
C HIS A 128 10.48 2.38 5.39
N PHE A 129 10.05 1.18 5.79
CA PHE A 129 9.04 0.95 6.82
C PHE A 129 9.33 1.71 8.12
N ARG A 130 8.28 2.28 8.72
CA ARG A 130 8.35 3.03 9.99
C ARG A 130 7.29 2.52 10.95
N LEU A 131 7.63 2.44 12.24
CA LEU A 131 6.64 2.29 13.29
C LEU A 131 6.21 3.64 13.84
N CYS A 132 4.91 3.78 14.07
CA CYS A 132 4.38 4.87 14.85
C CYS A 132 4.75 4.65 16.33
N LYS A 133 5.56 5.55 16.90
CA LYS A 133 5.91 5.50 18.32
C LYS A 133 4.64 5.69 19.16
N GLY A 134 4.33 4.72 20.02
CA GLY A 134 3.09 4.68 20.80
C GLY A 134 1.94 3.95 20.11
N GLY A 135 2.13 3.47 18.88
CA GLY A 135 1.13 2.70 18.13
C GLY A 135 0.10 3.56 17.41
N SER A 136 -0.56 2.96 16.41
CA SER A 136 -1.57 3.61 15.58
C SER A 136 -2.77 4.12 16.38
N HIS A 137 -3.19 3.41 17.42
CA HIS A 137 -4.29 3.84 18.29
C HIS A 137 -3.96 5.14 19.04
N HIS A 138 -2.73 5.30 19.53
CA HIS A 138 -2.31 6.53 20.18
C HIS A 138 -2.29 7.71 19.19
N LEU A 139 -1.81 7.49 17.97
CA LEU A 139 -1.86 8.51 16.92
C LEU A 139 -3.30 8.97 16.62
N ALA A 140 -4.24 8.04 16.51
CA ALA A 140 -5.66 8.37 16.32
C ALA A 140 -6.22 9.21 17.47
N HIS A 141 -5.85 8.90 18.72
CA HIS A 141 -6.24 9.70 19.88
C HIS A 141 -5.69 11.13 19.82
N LEU A 142 -4.45 11.31 19.38
CA LEU A 142 -3.85 12.63 19.21
C LEU A 142 -4.58 13.46 18.14
N PHE A 143 -5.05 12.85 17.04
CA PHE A 143 -5.91 13.55 16.08
C PHE A 143 -7.25 13.96 16.70
N GLY A 144 -7.89 13.10 17.48
CA GLY A 144 -9.14 13.45 18.19
C GLY A 144 -8.96 14.61 19.17
N LYS A 145 -7.82 14.63 19.88
CA LYS A 145 -7.43 15.76 20.74
C LYS A 145 -7.24 17.04 19.93
N PHE A 146 -6.47 16.98 18.84
CA PHE A 146 -6.23 18.14 17.97
C PHE A 146 -7.54 18.73 17.41
N ILE A 147 -8.48 17.88 16.97
CA ILE A 147 -9.80 18.31 16.51
C ILE A 147 -10.54 19.06 17.63
N SER A 148 -10.54 18.51 18.85
CA SER A 148 -11.24 19.09 20.00
C SER A 148 -10.64 20.43 20.43
N GLU A 149 -9.30 20.54 20.45
CA GLU A 149 -8.59 21.78 20.77
C GLU A 149 -8.86 22.89 19.75
N ASN A 150 -9.21 22.53 18.51
CA ASN A 150 -9.60 23.46 17.45
C ASN A 150 -11.13 23.62 17.33
N GLY A 151 -11.89 23.25 18.36
CA GLY A 151 -13.34 23.47 18.45
C GLY A 151 -14.21 22.47 17.68
N GLY A 152 -13.60 21.45 17.07
CA GLY A 152 -14.32 20.33 16.47
C GLY A 152 -14.89 19.37 17.50
N ARG A 153 -15.76 18.48 17.07
CA ARG A 153 -16.39 17.46 17.92
C ARG A 153 -16.24 16.09 17.27
N VAL A 154 -15.89 15.09 18.07
CA VAL A 154 -15.91 13.68 17.67
C VAL A 154 -17.05 13.00 18.40
N LEU A 155 -18.09 12.62 17.65
CA LEU A 155 -19.26 11.94 18.20
C LEU A 155 -19.12 10.44 17.93
N SER A 156 -18.83 9.65 18.96
CA SER A 156 -18.71 8.18 18.84
C SER A 156 -20.06 7.50 19.08
N GLY A 157 -20.18 6.26 18.59
CA GLY A 157 -21.40 5.45 18.78
C GLY A 157 -22.64 6.00 18.06
N GLN A 158 -22.46 6.89 17.07
CA GLN A 158 -23.55 7.42 16.26
C GLN A 158 -23.72 6.55 15.02
N ILE A 159 -24.92 6.04 14.79
CA ILE A 159 -25.26 5.30 13.57
C ILE A 159 -25.88 6.29 12.60
N ILE A 160 -25.24 6.48 11.44
CA ILE A 160 -25.79 7.31 10.38
C ILE A 160 -26.82 6.49 9.61
N LYS A 161 -28.05 7.00 9.54
CA LYS A 161 -29.14 6.39 8.77
C LYS A 161 -29.07 6.76 7.30
N ARG A 162 -28.81 8.03 6.99
CA ARG A 162 -28.62 8.54 5.62
C ARG A 162 -27.93 9.90 5.60
N ILE A 163 -27.41 10.27 4.44
CA ILE A 163 -27.01 11.64 4.09
C ILE A 163 -28.27 12.38 3.62
N VAL A 164 -28.51 13.57 4.15
CA VAL A 164 -29.66 14.39 3.75
C VAL A 164 -29.29 15.15 2.49
N VAL A 165 -29.92 14.81 1.37
CA VAL A 165 -29.72 15.47 0.07
C VAL A 165 -30.93 16.36 -0.26
N GLU A 166 -30.68 17.63 -0.56
CA GLU A 166 -31.70 18.60 -0.97
C GLU A 166 -31.21 19.37 -2.19
N GLY A 167 -31.98 19.36 -3.29
CA GLY A 167 -31.62 20.07 -4.52
C GLY A 167 -30.29 19.60 -5.15
N GLY A 168 -29.96 18.31 -4.97
CA GLY A 168 -28.70 17.73 -5.46
C GLY A 168 -27.48 18.02 -4.56
N GLU A 169 -27.66 18.60 -3.37
CA GLU A 169 -26.57 18.93 -2.46
C GLU A 169 -26.72 18.23 -1.10
N ALA A 170 -25.63 17.67 -0.57
CA ALA A 170 -25.61 17.09 0.77
C ALA A 170 -25.68 18.18 1.85
N LYS A 171 -26.80 18.25 2.58
CA LYS A 171 -27.08 19.24 3.63
C LYS A 171 -26.80 18.76 5.05
N GLY A 172 -26.39 17.51 5.23
CA GLY A 172 -26.09 16.96 6.54
C GLY A 172 -26.27 15.45 6.59
N VAL A 173 -26.39 14.92 7.82
CA VAL A 173 -26.65 13.50 8.09
C VAL A 173 -27.83 13.35 9.04
N GLU A 174 -28.66 12.33 8.81
CA GLU A 174 -29.70 11.88 9.72
C GLU A 174 -29.17 10.67 10.49
N LEU A 175 -29.28 10.70 11.82
CA LEU A 175 -28.96 9.59 12.70
C LEU A 175 -30.12 8.59 12.78
N ASP A 176 -29.86 7.38 13.28
CA ASP A 176 -30.87 6.34 13.45
C ASP A 176 -32.04 6.73 14.38
N ASP A 177 -31.79 7.59 15.36
CA ASP A 177 -32.80 8.19 16.24
C ASP A 177 -33.63 9.32 15.61
N GLY A 178 -33.33 9.69 14.36
CA GLY A 178 -33.99 10.77 13.61
C GLY A 178 -33.38 12.17 13.82
N THR A 179 -32.34 12.31 14.65
CA THR A 179 -31.60 13.56 14.80
C THR A 179 -30.93 13.95 13.50
N ILE A 180 -31.04 15.23 13.10
CA ILE A 180 -30.38 15.75 11.90
C ILE A 180 -29.23 16.68 12.28
N ILE A 181 -28.02 16.31 11.87
CA ILE A 181 -26.83 17.16 11.97
C ILE A 181 -26.63 17.85 10.62
N LYS A 182 -26.88 19.16 10.58
CA LYS A 182 -26.73 19.96 9.36
C LYS A 182 -25.28 20.30 9.07
N ALA A 183 -24.90 20.22 7.80
CA ALA A 183 -23.62 20.67 7.28
C ALA A 183 -23.80 21.98 6.51
N SER A 184 -22.97 22.99 6.80
CA SER A 184 -23.02 24.28 6.12
C SER A 184 -22.10 24.40 4.90
N LYS A 185 -21.21 23.42 4.69
CA LYS A 185 -20.22 23.41 3.61
C LYS A 185 -20.28 22.12 2.79
N PHE A 186 -20.02 20.99 3.43
CA PHE A 186 -20.02 19.68 2.78
C PHE A 186 -20.16 18.57 3.81
N VAL A 187 -20.48 17.38 3.34
CA VAL A 187 -20.36 16.11 4.05
C VAL A 187 -19.21 15.34 3.41
N CYS A 188 -18.28 14.81 4.22
CA CYS A 188 -17.19 13.96 3.75
C CYS A 188 -17.32 12.60 4.43
N SER A 189 -17.42 11.55 3.60
CA SER A 189 -17.48 10.16 4.03
C SER A 189 -16.12 9.50 3.87
N SER A 190 -15.68 8.76 4.88
CA SER A 190 -14.53 7.87 4.82
C SER A 190 -14.94 6.39 4.71
N LEU A 191 -16.22 6.12 4.45
CA LEU A 191 -16.74 4.77 4.22
C LEU A 191 -16.47 4.33 2.77
N ASN A 192 -16.63 3.04 2.51
CA ASN A 192 -16.49 2.50 1.15
C ASN A 192 -17.57 3.10 0.19
N PRO A 193 -17.34 3.06 -1.13
CA PRO A 193 -18.22 3.71 -2.10
C PRO A 193 -19.65 3.20 -2.07
N HIS A 194 -19.88 1.88 -2.03
CA HIS A 194 -21.23 1.29 -1.94
C HIS A 194 -21.99 1.74 -0.68
N GLN A 195 -21.34 1.72 0.48
CA GLN A 195 -21.94 2.20 1.73
C GLN A 195 -22.29 3.68 1.65
N THR A 196 -21.38 4.50 1.11
CA THR A 196 -21.60 5.95 1.00
C THR A 196 -22.71 6.27 0.00
N PHE A 197 -22.60 5.77 -1.23
CA PHE A 197 -23.44 6.20 -2.34
C PHE A 197 -24.77 5.45 -2.40
N PHE A 198 -24.77 4.11 -2.44
CA PHE A 198 -26.03 3.36 -2.44
C PHE A 198 -26.68 3.30 -1.05
N GLY A 199 -25.88 3.16 0.00
CA GLY A 199 -26.40 3.03 1.37
C GLY A 199 -26.88 4.34 1.99
N LEU A 200 -26.01 5.36 2.02
CA LEU A 200 -26.28 6.60 2.76
C LEU A 200 -26.82 7.73 1.88
N VAL A 201 -26.31 7.92 0.66
CA VAL A 201 -26.81 8.95 -0.26
C VAL A 201 -28.15 8.51 -0.86
N GLY A 202 -28.26 7.26 -1.30
CA GLY A 202 -29.43 6.72 -2.00
C GLY A 202 -29.25 6.81 -3.51
N GLU A 203 -29.56 5.72 -4.21
CA GLU A 203 -29.36 5.59 -5.66
C GLU A 203 -30.15 6.65 -6.46
N GLU A 204 -31.32 7.05 -5.97
CA GLU A 204 -32.16 8.09 -6.57
C GLU A 204 -31.52 9.50 -6.63
N HIS A 205 -30.43 9.68 -5.88
CA HIS A 205 -29.67 10.91 -5.81
C HIS A 205 -28.35 10.85 -6.60
N LEU A 206 -28.04 9.73 -7.25
CA LEU A 206 -26.83 9.54 -8.04
C LEU A 206 -27.10 9.82 -9.52
N ASP A 207 -26.07 10.29 -10.23
CA ASP A 207 -26.09 10.30 -11.69
C ASP A 207 -25.95 8.88 -12.26
N GLU A 208 -26.53 8.63 -13.44
CA GLU A 208 -26.56 7.31 -14.06
C GLU A 208 -25.14 6.75 -14.33
N GLU A 209 -24.18 7.63 -14.65
CA GLU A 209 -22.79 7.23 -14.91
C GLU A 209 -22.13 6.74 -13.63
N LEU A 210 -22.24 7.48 -12.53
CA LEU A 210 -21.72 7.08 -11.23
C LEU A 210 -22.39 5.79 -10.73
N ALA A 211 -23.71 5.66 -10.86
CA ALA A 211 -24.42 4.44 -10.48
C ALA A 211 -23.90 3.22 -11.25
N THR A 212 -23.73 3.35 -12.57
CA THR A 212 -23.15 2.28 -13.41
C THR A 212 -21.74 1.92 -12.96
N ARG A 213 -20.87 2.92 -12.74
CA ARG A 213 -19.49 2.69 -12.28
C ARG A 213 -19.41 2.06 -10.90
N LEU A 214 -20.38 2.34 -10.03
CA LEU A 214 -20.47 1.71 -8.72
C LEU A 214 -20.91 0.25 -8.84
N ASP A 215 -21.87 -0.07 -9.71
CA ASP A 215 -22.31 -1.46 -9.96
C ASP A 215 -21.18 -2.33 -10.55
N GLU A 216 -20.34 -1.73 -11.40
CA GLU A 216 -19.15 -2.37 -11.97
C GLU A 216 -17.94 -2.38 -11.01
N TRP A 217 -18.01 -1.73 -9.84
CA TRP A 217 -16.88 -1.67 -8.92
C TRP A 217 -16.71 -3.00 -8.17
N GLU A 218 -15.59 -3.66 -8.43
CA GLU A 218 -15.21 -4.88 -7.72
C GLU A 218 -14.27 -4.58 -6.54
N TYR A 219 -14.50 -5.29 -5.42
CA TYR A 219 -13.54 -5.31 -4.32
C TYR A 219 -12.41 -6.28 -4.64
N SER A 220 -11.25 -6.08 -4.02
CA SER A 220 -10.10 -6.99 -4.18
C SER A 220 -10.50 -8.46 -3.98
N ASP A 221 -10.00 -9.34 -4.86
CA ASP A 221 -10.31 -10.78 -4.88
C ASP A 221 -9.87 -11.52 -3.61
N TRP A 222 -8.98 -10.92 -2.84
CA TRP A 222 -8.42 -11.49 -1.62
C TRP A 222 -8.31 -10.46 -0.50
N SER A 223 -8.13 -10.96 0.72
CA SER A 223 -7.96 -10.15 1.91
C SER A 223 -6.90 -10.74 2.84
N PHE A 224 -6.38 -9.93 3.75
CA PHE A 224 -5.35 -10.37 4.69
C PHE A 224 -5.91 -11.24 5.80
N PHE A 225 -5.33 -12.42 5.97
CA PHE A 225 -5.47 -13.20 7.20
C PHE A 225 -4.38 -12.78 8.20
N THR A 226 -4.77 -11.99 9.22
CA THR A 226 -3.84 -11.46 10.23
C THR A 226 -4.00 -12.18 11.56
N VAL A 227 -2.90 -12.68 12.13
CA VAL A 227 -2.87 -13.27 13.48
C VAL A 227 -2.07 -12.37 14.42
N HIS A 228 -2.69 -11.93 15.52
CA HIS A 228 -2.01 -11.23 16.60
C HIS A 228 -1.65 -12.22 17.72
N MET A 229 -0.36 -12.30 18.07
CA MET A 229 0.14 -13.19 19.11
C MET A 229 0.79 -12.40 20.24
N ALA A 230 0.44 -12.72 21.49
CA ALA A 230 1.13 -12.25 22.68
C ALA A 230 2.09 -13.35 23.15
N LEU A 231 3.40 -13.12 23.00
CA LEU A 231 4.45 -14.08 23.32
C LEU A 231 5.15 -13.73 24.64
N CYS A 232 5.60 -14.73 25.39
CA CYS A 232 6.37 -14.52 26.63
C CYS A 232 7.82 -14.09 26.36
N GLU A 233 8.33 -14.38 25.15
CA GLU A 233 9.65 -13.97 24.69
C GLU A 233 9.63 -13.61 23.21
N ALA A 234 10.62 -12.85 22.76
CA ALA A 234 10.78 -12.54 21.34
C ALA A 234 11.11 -13.82 20.54
N PRO A 235 10.61 -13.95 19.29
CA PRO A 235 11.05 -15.02 18.39
C PRO A 235 12.58 -15.01 18.27
N ARG A 236 13.19 -16.20 18.29
CA ARG A 236 14.63 -16.39 18.10
C ARG A 236 14.88 -17.23 16.86
N PHE A 237 15.29 -16.59 15.77
CA PHE A 237 15.60 -17.28 14.52
C PHE A 237 17.04 -17.83 14.58
N LYS A 238 17.28 -19.01 13.98
CA LYS A 238 18.63 -19.63 13.94
C LYS A 238 19.71 -18.68 13.39
N VAL A 239 19.36 -17.86 12.40
CA VAL A 239 20.25 -16.87 11.80
C VAL A 239 20.76 -15.82 12.79
N ALA A 240 20.08 -15.63 13.93
CA ALA A 240 20.51 -14.69 14.97
C ALA A 240 21.72 -15.20 15.77
N GLU A 241 22.06 -16.50 15.70
CA GLU A 241 23.25 -17.04 16.36
C GLU A 241 24.54 -16.52 15.70
N SER A 242 24.55 -16.42 14.37
CA SER A 242 25.67 -15.88 13.60
C SER A 242 25.57 -14.36 13.37
N ASN A 243 24.35 -13.81 13.36
CA ASN A 243 24.13 -12.36 13.27
C ASN A 243 23.02 -11.88 14.24
N PRO A 244 23.37 -11.55 15.50
CA PRO A 244 22.40 -11.18 16.54
C PRO A 244 21.50 -9.98 16.21
N GLU A 245 21.93 -9.09 15.31
CA GLU A 245 21.16 -7.90 14.95
C GLU A 245 19.83 -8.27 14.26
N LEU A 246 19.80 -9.40 13.55
CA LEU A 246 18.64 -9.86 12.79
C LEU A 246 17.45 -10.16 13.69
N ASN A 247 17.66 -10.43 14.97
CA ASN A 247 16.58 -10.63 15.95
C ASN A 247 15.81 -9.35 16.29
N ASN A 248 16.31 -8.19 15.84
CA ASN A 248 15.68 -6.89 16.01
C ASN A 248 15.09 -6.34 14.70
N ALA A 249 14.97 -7.18 13.67
CA ALA A 249 14.33 -6.76 12.43
C ALA A 249 12.87 -6.38 12.68
N LEU A 250 12.42 -5.33 11.99
CA LEU A 250 11.07 -4.82 12.12
C LEU A 250 10.02 -5.74 11.48
N MET A 251 10.39 -6.34 10.36
CA MET A 251 9.58 -7.28 9.62
C MET A 251 10.41 -8.52 9.30
N TYR A 252 9.77 -9.68 9.40
CA TYR A 252 10.33 -10.94 8.95
C TYR A 252 9.44 -11.47 7.83
N LEU A 253 10.02 -11.58 6.63
CA LEU A 253 9.45 -12.38 5.56
C LEU A 253 9.93 -13.82 5.75
N VAL A 254 8.99 -14.75 5.96
CA VAL A 254 9.25 -16.17 6.25
C VAL A 254 8.30 -17.04 5.46
N GLY A 255 8.73 -18.25 5.09
CA GLY A 255 7.90 -19.22 4.37
C GLY A 255 8.05 -19.21 2.85
N TYR A 256 8.95 -18.40 2.30
CA TYR A 256 9.29 -18.36 0.88
C TYR A 256 10.79 -18.62 0.71
N GLU A 257 11.14 -19.71 0.04
CA GLU A 257 12.51 -20.09 -0.28
C GLU A 257 12.88 -19.71 -1.74
N SER A 258 11.86 -19.50 -2.58
CA SER A 258 11.92 -19.12 -3.99
C SER A 258 10.87 -18.09 -4.36
N GLU A 259 10.98 -17.51 -5.56
CA GLU A 259 9.92 -16.68 -6.14
C GLU A 259 8.66 -17.50 -6.41
N ASP A 260 8.82 -18.74 -6.88
CA ASP A 260 7.72 -19.67 -7.16
C ASP A 260 6.90 -19.97 -5.90
N ASP A 261 7.51 -20.06 -4.71
CA ASP A 261 6.78 -20.25 -3.46
C ASP A 261 5.79 -19.10 -3.20
N LEU A 262 6.21 -17.87 -3.52
CA LEU A 262 5.37 -16.67 -3.37
C LEU A 262 4.25 -16.64 -4.41
N VAL A 263 4.56 -16.93 -5.66
CA VAL A 263 3.55 -17.02 -6.73
C VAL A 263 2.52 -18.09 -6.42
N ASN A 264 2.96 -19.29 -6.00
CA ASN A 264 2.07 -20.37 -5.59
C ASN A 264 1.17 -19.98 -4.41
N HIS A 265 1.68 -19.16 -3.48
CA HIS A 265 0.86 -18.61 -2.40
C HIS A 265 -0.25 -17.72 -2.96
N PHE A 266 0.06 -16.76 -3.83
CA PHE A 266 -0.94 -15.89 -4.43
C PHE A 266 -1.98 -16.68 -5.22
N GLU A 267 -1.56 -17.63 -6.04
CA GLU A 267 -2.47 -18.50 -6.79
C GLU A 267 -3.38 -19.31 -5.85
N ALA A 268 -2.88 -19.78 -4.71
CA ALA A 268 -3.71 -20.47 -3.72
C ALA A 268 -4.74 -19.55 -3.02
N THR A 269 -4.56 -18.23 -3.08
CA THR A 269 -5.53 -17.26 -2.55
C THR A 269 -6.62 -16.87 -3.55
N LYS A 270 -6.34 -16.97 -4.86
CA LYS A 270 -7.32 -16.77 -5.93
C LYS A 270 -8.32 -17.94 -5.87
N ARG A 271 -9.62 -17.64 -5.72
CA ARG A 271 -10.70 -18.63 -5.60
C ARG A 271 -11.51 -18.74 -6.88
#